data_AF-A0AAN4Y700-F1
#
_entry.id   AF-A0AAN4Y700-F1
#
_cell.length_a   1.000
_cell.length_b   1.000
_cell.length_c   1.000
_cell.angle_alpha   90.00
_cell.angle_beta   90.00
_cell.angle_gamma   90.00
#
_symmetry.space_group_name_H-M   'P 1'
#
loop_
_entity.id
_entity.type
_entity.pdbx_description
1 polymer ?
#
loop_
_entity_poly.entity_id
_entity_poly.type
_entity_poly.pdbx_seq_one_letter_code
_entity_poly.pdbx_strand_id
1 'polypeptide(L)'
;MAGRLSLLSQSSSTIELSPIEQHVASPALEKESDIVLSLNNVHFGWKPSPADKSRTSLTLRSSPNGNLVMIVGAVGSGKSTFLRGLAGETPVLEGELFIKHPELAFCEQTSWLTNTSIRENIIGENLVSVFDAEWYGTVVRACGLEPDLKRMPAGDETLVGSKGAKLSGGQKQRIVSLKLLYMFFDHQ
;
A
#
# COMPACT_ATOMS: atom_id res chain seq x y z
N MET A 1 -3.16 6.58 3.52
CA MET A 1 -2.78 7.89 2.96
C MET A 1 -2.07 8.70 4.03
N ALA A 2 -0.74 8.68 4.04
CA ALA A 2 0.06 9.56 4.89
C ALA A 2 0.53 10.78 4.07
N GLY A 3 -0.24 11.86 4.09
CA GLY A 3 0.20 13.19 3.63
C GLY A 3 0.64 14.04 4.84
N ARG A 4 1.73 14.82 4.72
CA ARG A 4 2.13 15.77 5.76
C ARG A 4 1.89 17.22 5.31
N LEU A 5 1.35 17.98 6.26
CA LEU A 5 1.03 19.40 6.27
C LEU A 5 2.19 20.32 5.84
N SER A 6 1.94 21.17 4.84
CA SER A 6 2.64 22.45 4.68
C SER A 6 1.72 23.58 5.16
N LEU A 7 2.12 24.28 6.22
CA LEU A 7 1.47 25.50 6.68
C LEU A 7 1.72 26.62 5.67
N LEU A 8 0.78 26.88 4.76
CA LEU A 8 0.65 28.18 4.13
C LEU A 8 -0.22 29.06 5.04
N SER A 9 0.34 30.19 5.44
CA SER A 9 -0.30 31.09 6.39
C SER A 9 -1.49 31.81 5.78
N GLN A 10 -2.56 31.82 6.57
CA GLN A 10 -3.69 32.76 6.60
C GLN A 10 -4.69 32.74 5.44
N SER A 11 -5.78 32.01 5.71
CA SER A 11 -7.20 32.39 5.61
C SER A 11 -8.04 31.39 4.79
N SER A 12 -9.16 30.95 5.39
CA SER A 12 -10.12 29.93 4.95
C SER A 12 -9.70 28.46 5.12
N SER A 13 -10.55 27.73 5.86
CA SER A 13 -10.31 26.45 6.52
C SER A 13 -10.50 25.20 5.64
N THR A 14 -9.93 25.19 4.44
CA THR A 14 -9.90 23.99 3.59
C THR A 14 -8.44 23.56 3.42
N ILE A 15 -8.06 22.47 4.09
CA ILE A 15 -6.78 21.82 3.85
C ILE A 15 -6.91 21.08 2.52
N GLU A 16 -6.44 21.70 1.44
CA GLU A 16 -6.29 21.01 0.16
C GLU A 16 -5.05 20.10 0.22
N LEU A 17 -5.28 18.80 0.03
CA LEU A 17 -4.20 17.82 -0.12
C LEU A 17 -3.74 17.86 -1.57
N SER A 18 -2.56 18.43 -1.83
CA SER A 18 -1.90 18.24 -3.12
C SER A 18 -1.21 16.88 -3.13
N PRO A 19 -1.35 16.09 -4.22
CA PRO A 19 -0.48 14.96 -4.46
C PRO A 19 0.98 15.43 -4.42
N ILE A 20 1.88 14.62 -3.86
CA ILE A 20 3.30 14.85 -4.08
C ILE A 20 3.51 14.75 -5.58
N GLU A 21 4.00 15.82 -6.20
CA GLU A 21 4.46 15.78 -7.58
C GLU A 21 5.59 14.76 -7.67
N GLN A 22 5.23 13.52 -7.98
CA GLN A 22 6.17 12.56 -8.48
C GLN A 22 6.61 13.10 -9.84
N HIS A 23 7.91 13.06 -10.13
CA HIS A 23 8.36 13.30 -11.49
C HIS A 23 7.74 12.20 -12.37
N VAL A 24 6.59 12.49 -12.97
CA VAL A 24 5.80 11.55 -13.76
C VAL A 24 6.32 11.56 -15.18
N ALA A 25 6.86 10.41 -15.57
CA ALA A 25 7.05 9.92 -16.94
C ALA A 25 7.93 10.76 -17.89
N SER A 26 8.90 10.08 -18.51
CA SER A 26 9.31 10.46 -19.86
C SER A 26 8.18 10.07 -20.82
N PRO A 27 7.66 10.98 -21.68
CA PRO A 27 6.59 10.69 -22.66
C PRO A 27 6.93 9.54 -23.61
N ALA A 28 8.20 9.15 -23.70
CA ALA A 28 8.66 8.01 -24.49
C ALA A 28 8.24 6.66 -23.88
N LEU A 29 8.16 6.54 -22.55
CA LEU A 29 7.84 5.28 -21.87
C LEU A 29 6.34 4.97 -21.88
N GLU A 30 5.48 5.98 -21.99
CA GLU A 30 4.04 5.77 -22.17
C GLU A 30 3.70 5.04 -23.48
N LYS A 31 4.60 5.11 -24.48
CA LYS A 31 4.45 4.44 -25.77
C LYS A 31 4.87 2.97 -25.74
N GLU A 32 5.65 2.53 -24.74
CA GLU A 32 5.98 1.12 -24.55
C GLU A 32 4.85 0.44 -23.77
N SER A 33 4.02 -0.31 -24.50
CA SER A 33 2.75 -0.85 -23.96
C SER A 33 2.93 -1.86 -22.83
N ASP A 34 4.10 -2.49 -22.71
CA ASP A 34 4.38 -3.53 -21.74
C ASP A 34 5.12 -3.02 -20.49
N ILE A 35 5.73 -1.84 -20.46
CA ILE A 35 6.39 -1.37 -19.22
C ILE A 35 5.33 -0.99 -18.17
N VAL A 36 5.43 -1.58 -16.97
CA VAL A 36 4.52 -1.27 -15.84
C VAL A 36 5.20 -0.47 -14.73
N LEU A 37 6.51 -0.66 -14.55
CA LEU A 37 7.33 0.09 -13.61
C LEU A 37 8.71 0.31 -14.23
N SER A 38 9.21 1.55 -14.21
CA SER A 38 10.59 1.84 -14.58
C SER A 38 11.21 2.81 -13.56
N LEU A 39 12.39 2.46 -13.08
CA LEU A 39 13.26 3.28 -12.26
C LEU A 39 14.57 3.43 -13.01
N ASN A 40 14.97 4.67 -13.26
CA ASN A 40 16.27 5.00 -13.83
C ASN A 40 17.06 5.83 -12.83
N ASN A 41 18.05 5.20 -12.18
CA ASN A 41 18.95 5.82 -11.22
C ASN A 41 18.22 6.54 -10.06
N VAL A 42 17.12 5.96 -9.58
CA VAL A 42 16.23 6.58 -8.59
C VAL A 42 16.87 6.59 -7.21
N HIS A 43 16.76 7.72 -6.52
CA HIS A 43 17.05 7.86 -5.10
C HIS A 43 15.83 8.37 -4.31
N PHE A 44 15.32 7.54 -3.39
CA PHE A 44 14.25 7.93 -2.47
C PHE A 44 14.83 8.50 -1.17
N GLY A 45 14.33 9.65 -0.72
CA GLY A 45 14.74 10.22 0.57
C GLY A 45 14.13 11.57 0.88
N TRP A 46 14.40 12.08 2.08
CA TRP A 46 13.89 13.37 2.57
C TRP A 46 14.94 14.49 2.61
N LYS A 47 16.20 14.12 2.42
CA LYS A 47 17.34 15.03 2.39
C LYS A 47 18.24 14.59 1.25
N PRO A 48 18.83 15.54 0.50
CA PRO A 48 19.89 15.25 -0.46
C PRO A 48 20.92 14.34 0.20
N SER A 49 21.21 13.22 -0.44
CA SER A 49 22.15 12.26 0.10
C SER A 49 23.59 12.71 -0.14
N PRO A 50 24.56 12.34 0.72
CA PRO A 50 25.95 12.25 0.28
C PRO A 50 26.06 11.36 -0.97
N ALA A 51 27.04 11.65 -1.82
CA ALA A 51 27.23 11.07 -3.16
C ALA A 51 27.31 9.52 -3.21
N ASP A 52 27.56 8.86 -2.09
CA ASP A 52 27.80 7.42 -1.98
C ASP A 52 26.54 6.55 -1.73
N LYS A 53 25.32 7.09 -1.78
CA LYS A 53 24.12 6.23 -1.65
C LYS A 53 23.79 5.52 -2.96
N SER A 54 23.40 4.25 -2.85
CA SER A 54 23.02 3.44 -4.00
C SER A 54 21.78 4.01 -4.68
N ARG A 55 21.93 4.33 -5.97
CA ARG A 55 20.82 4.60 -6.89
C ARG A 55 20.23 3.28 -7.36
N THR A 56 18.91 3.24 -7.52
CA THR A 56 18.20 2.02 -7.91
C THR A 56 17.68 2.14 -9.34
N SER A 57 18.02 1.17 -10.18
CA SER A 57 17.49 1.04 -11.53
C SER A 57 16.79 -0.31 -11.68
N LEU A 58 15.57 -0.31 -12.20
CA LEU A 58 14.73 -1.49 -12.35
C LEU A 58 13.67 -1.22 -13.41
N THR A 59 13.47 -2.15 -14.33
CA THR A 59 12.33 -2.11 -15.25
C THR A 59 11.54 -3.40 -15.10
N LEU A 60 10.25 -3.27 -14.78
CA LEU A 60 9.29 -4.37 -14.79
C LEU A 60 8.37 -4.20 -16.00
N ARG A 61 8.26 -5.27 -16.78
CA ARG A 61 7.34 -5.38 -17.92
C ARG A 61 6.13 -6.23 -17.53
N SER A 62 5.00 -6.02 -18.16
CA SER A 62 3.76 -6.75 -17.92
C SER A 62 3.92 -8.21 -18.32
N SER A 63 3.20 -9.07 -17.61
CA SER A 63 3.14 -10.51 -17.85
C SER A 63 1.67 -10.92 -17.86
N PRO A 64 1.22 -11.80 -18.76
CA PRO A 64 -0.17 -12.28 -18.79
C PRO A 64 -0.64 -12.87 -17.45
N ASN A 65 0.29 -13.46 -16.69
CA ASN A 65 0.01 -14.08 -15.39
C ASN A 65 0.34 -13.15 -14.20
N GLY A 66 0.65 -11.87 -14.47
CA GLY A 66 1.19 -10.95 -13.47
C GLY A 66 2.67 -11.21 -13.14
N ASN A 67 3.21 -10.36 -12.27
CA ASN A 67 4.59 -10.44 -11.80
C ASN A 67 4.63 -10.60 -10.27
N LEU A 68 5.46 -11.52 -9.78
CA LEU A 68 5.82 -11.60 -8.38
C LEU A 68 7.29 -11.21 -8.22
N VAL A 69 7.54 -10.06 -7.59
CA VAL A 69 8.89 -9.52 -7.38
C VAL A 69 9.21 -9.56 -5.90
N MET A 70 10.31 -10.22 -5.54
CA MET A 70 10.82 -10.26 -4.17
C MET A 70 12.07 -9.39 -4.06
N ILE A 71 12.08 -8.49 -3.06
CA ILE A 71 13.22 -7.61 -2.76
C ILE A 71 13.93 -8.15 -1.51
N VAL A 72 15.18 -8.58 -1.68
CA VAL A 72 15.98 -9.20 -0.62
C VAL A 72 17.23 -8.36 -0.35
N GLY A 73 17.64 -8.29 0.92
CA GLY A 73 18.85 -7.57 1.34
C GLY A 73 18.93 -7.41 2.85
N ALA A 74 20.09 -7.00 3.36
CA ALA A 74 20.38 -6.85 4.79
C ALA A 74 19.38 -5.90 5.51
N VAL A 75 19.25 -6.04 6.83
CA VAL A 75 18.46 -5.10 7.65
C VAL A 75 19.07 -3.69 7.50
N GLY A 76 18.21 -2.67 7.31
CA GLY A 76 18.67 -1.30 7.09
C GLY A 76 19.09 -0.97 5.65
N SER A 77 19.03 -1.92 4.71
CA SER A 77 19.40 -1.68 3.30
C SER A 77 18.43 -0.78 2.50
N GLY A 78 17.42 -0.18 3.14
CA GLY A 78 16.48 0.73 2.49
C GLY A 78 15.26 0.09 1.80
N LYS A 79 15.01 -1.22 1.94
CA LYS A 79 13.85 -1.89 1.31
C LYS A 79 12.50 -1.25 1.62
N SER A 80 12.24 -0.95 2.90
CA SER A 80 10.99 -0.30 3.30
C SER A 80 10.89 1.12 2.74
N THR A 81 12.01 1.85 2.66
CA THR A 81 12.08 3.17 2.02
C THR A 81 11.81 3.08 0.53
N PHE A 82 12.33 2.05 -0.14
CA PHE A 82 12.07 1.78 -1.55
C PHE A 82 10.57 1.54 -1.81
N LEU A 83 9.93 0.66 -1.04
CA LEU A 83 8.50 0.38 -1.20
C LEU A 83 7.61 1.60 -0.90
N ARG A 84 7.96 2.39 0.13
CA ARG A 84 7.28 3.67 0.42
C ARG A 84 7.50 4.70 -0.68
N GLY A 85 8.67 4.69 -1.30
CA GLY A 85 8.97 5.51 -2.47
C GLY A 85 8.06 5.19 -3.64
N LEU A 86 7.89 3.90 -3.96
CA LEU A 86 6.94 3.45 -4.97
C LEU A 86 5.50 3.83 -4.62
N ALA A 87 5.10 3.71 -3.35
CA ALA A 87 3.78 4.12 -2.86
C ALA A 87 3.59 5.65 -2.80
N GLY A 88 4.61 6.45 -3.16
CA GLY A 88 4.58 7.90 -3.13
C GLY A 88 4.68 8.54 -1.75
N GLU A 89 4.96 7.77 -0.71
CA GLU A 89 5.15 8.29 0.66
C GLU A 89 6.57 8.78 0.91
N THR A 90 7.53 8.49 0.03
CA THR A 90 8.90 9.02 0.10
C THR A 90 9.26 9.70 -1.22
N PRO A 91 9.74 10.96 -1.21
CA PRO A 91 10.01 11.67 -2.44
C PRO A 91 11.19 11.08 -3.21
N VAL A 92 11.11 11.20 -4.53
CA VAL A 92 12.22 10.96 -5.45
C VAL A 92 13.09 12.21 -5.45
N LEU A 93 14.34 12.07 -4.99
CA LEU A 93 15.30 13.18 -4.96
C LEU A 93 16.14 13.25 -6.23
N GLU A 94 16.39 12.09 -6.86
CA GLU A 94 17.18 11.95 -8.08
C GLU A 94 16.62 10.81 -8.93
N GLY A 95 16.87 10.85 -10.23
CA GLY A 95 16.46 9.84 -11.19
C GLY A 95 15.02 10.00 -11.70
N GLU A 96 14.57 9.01 -12.46
CA GLU A 96 13.26 9.02 -13.11
C GLU A 96 12.44 7.80 -12.66
N LEU A 97 11.19 8.04 -12.24
CA LEU A 97 10.24 7.00 -11.85
C LEU A 97 9.05 7.03 -12.81
N PHE A 98 8.72 5.87 -13.37
CA PHE A 98 7.52 5.66 -14.17
C PHE A 98 6.72 4.51 -13.58
N ILE A 99 5.44 4.75 -13.30
CA ILE A 99 4.48 3.74 -12.84
C ILE A 99 3.27 3.86 -13.75
N LYS A 100 2.95 2.80 -14.49
CA LYS A 100 1.85 2.83 -15.48
C LYS A 100 0.48 3.00 -14.81
N HIS A 101 0.28 2.35 -13.66
CA HIS A 101 -0.96 2.40 -12.89
C HIS A 101 -0.64 2.97 -11.50
N PRO A 102 -0.97 4.23 -11.21
CA PRO A 102 -0.61 4.89 -9.95
C PRO A 102 -1.42 4.38 -8.74
N GLU A 103 -2.50 3.64 -8.99
CA GLU A 103 -3.31 2.97 -7.97
C GLU A 103 -2.52 1.81 -7.36
N LEU A 104 -2.00 2.03 -6.14
CA LEU A 104 -1.18 1.07 -5.43
C LEU A 104 -1.81 0.69 -4.09
N ALA A 105 -1.97 -0.62 -3.88
CA ALA A 105 -2.27 -1.17 -2.58
C ALA A 105 -0.96 -1.44 -1.82
N PHE A 106 -0.84 -0.91 -0.60
CA PHE A 106 0.37 -1.02 0.19
C PHE A 106 0.09 -1.53 1.61
N CYS A 107 0.78 -2.62 1.98
CA CYS A 107 0.70 -3.20 3.32
C CYS A 107 1.99 -2.88 4.09
N GLU A 108 1.87 -2.06 5.12
CA GLU A 108 2.97 -1.74 6.01
C GLU A 108 3.40 -2.93 6.89
N GLN A 109 4.64 -2.88 7.38
CA GLN A 109 5.15 -3.87 8.33
C GLN A 109 4.33 -3.86 9.63
N THR A 110 3.93 -2.66 10.08
CA THR A 110 3.10 -2.47 11.26
C THR A 110 1.65 -2.28 10.84
N SER A 111 0.83 -3.31 11.07
CA SER A 111 -0.60 -3.27 10.82
C SER A 111 -1.31 -2.28 11.75
N TRP A 112 -2.09 -1.35 11.18
CA TRP A 112 -2.99 -0.47 11.92
C TRP A 112 -4.43 -0.95 11.76
N LEU A 113 -5.08 -1.26 12.89
CA LEU A 113 -6.48 -1.67 12.96
C LEU A 113 -7.24 -0.70 13.86
N THR A 114 -8.45 -0.34 13.44
CA THR A 114 -9.37 0.47 14.24
C THR A 114 -10.04 -0.39 15.30
N ASN A 115 -10.53 0.25 16.37
CA ASN A 115 -11.21 -0.45 17.46
C ASN A 115 -12.66 -0.80 17.10
N THR A 116 -12.82 -1.58 16.05
CA THR A 116 -14.09 -2.04 15.48
C THR A 116 -14.03 -3.56 15.29
N SER A 117 -15.05 -4.16 14.67
CA SER A 117 -15.03 -5.59 14.32
C SER A 117 -13.96 -5.91 13.26
N ILE A 118 -13.62 -7.19 13.12
CA ILE A 118 -12.73 -7.64 12.03
C ILE A 118 -13.35 -7.33 10.67
N ARG A 119 -14.65 -7.58 10.51
CA ARG A 119 -15.41 -7.29 9.29
C ARG A 119 -15.31 -5.81 8.90
N GLU A 120 -15.55 -4.90 9.84
CA GLU A 120 -15.45 -3.46 9.60
C GLU A 120 -14.02 -3.01 9.27
N ASN A 121 -13.01 -3.64 9.89
CA ASN A 121 -11.61 -3.37 9.53
C ASN A 121 -11.29 -3.78 8.08
N ILE A 122 -11.88 -4.87 7.59
CA ILE A 122 -11.69 -5.40 6.22
C ILE A 122 -12.44 -4.55 5.19
N ILE A 123 -13.75 -4.32 5.39
CA ILE A 123 -14.60 -3.58 4.45
C ILE A 123 -14.23 -2.09 4.42
N GLY A 124 -13.83 -1.55 5.58
CA GLY A 124 -13.66 -0.12 5.79
C GLY A 124 -14.97 0.59 6.09
N GLU A 125 -14.87 1.62 6.94
CA GLU A 125 -16.03 2.35 7.48
C GLU A 125 -16.89 3.02 6.39
N ASN A 126 -16.30 3.39 5.25
CA ASN A 126 -16.97 4.10 4.16
C ASN A 126 -17.69 3.20 3.15
N LEU A 127 -17.53 1.87 3.23
CA LEU A 127 -18.03 0.91 2.23
C LEU A 127 -19.00 -0.12 2.80
N VAL A 128 -19.44 0.05 4.05
CA VAL A 128 -20.36 -0.89 4.71
C VAL A 128 -21.69 -1.04 3.95
N SER A 129 -22.15 0.01 3.25
CA SER A 129 -23.35 -0.02 2.41
C SER A 129 -23.20 -0.76 1.08
N VAL A 130 -21.98 -1.13 0.70
CA VAL A 130 -21.63 -1.84 -0.54
C VAL A 130 -21.04 -3.22 -0.21
N PHE A 131 -21.50 -3.82 0.89
CA PHE A 131 -20.99 -5.12 1.31
C PHE A 131 -21.37 -6.22 0.32
N ASP A 132 -20.36 -6.83 -0.28
CA ASP A 132 -20.49 -8.01 -1.10
C ASP A 132 -20.05 -9.25 -0.29
N ALA A 133 -21.04 -10.05 0.09
CA ALA A 133 -20.82 -11.26 0.88
C ALA A 133 -20.02 -12.34 0.12
N GLU A 134 -20.18 -12.44 -1.20
CA GLU A 134 -19.50 -13.42 -2.02
C GLU A 134 -18.02 -13.06 -2.16
N TRP A 135 -17.74 -11.81 -2.54
CA TRP A 135 -16.38 -11.30 -2.63
C TRP A 135 -15.66 -11.33 -1.29
N TYR A 136 -16.33 -10.90 -0.22
CA TYR A 136 -15.79 -10.99 1.15
C TYR A 136 -15.39 -12.42 1.50
N GLY A 137 -16.26 -13.39 1.23
CA GLY A 137 -15.96 -14.81 1.46
C GLY A 137 -14.75 -15.29 0.64
N THR A 138 -14.63 -14.87 -0.61
CA THR A 138 -13.49 -15.19 -1.49
C THR A 138 -12.18 -14.66 -0.92
N VAL A 139 -12.15 -13.38 -0.55
CA VAL A 139 -10.97 -12.72 0.01
C VAL A 139 -10.58 -13.37 1.34
N VAL A 140 -11.54 -13.61 2.25
CA VAL A 140 -11.32 -14.31 3.54
C VAL A 140 -10.66 -15.68 3.38
N ARG A 141 -11.11 -16.47 2.39
CA ARG A 141 -10.51 -17.77 2.06
C ARG A 141 -9.11 -17.61 1.48
N ALA A 142 -8.92 -16.68 0.54
CA ALA A 142 -7.65 -16.45 -0.14
C ALA A 142 -6.50 -16.08 0.83
N CYS A 143 -6.78 -15.26 1.86
CA CYS A 143 -5.77 -14.94 2.89
C CYS A 143 -5.72 -15.93 4.07
N GLY A 144 -6.51 -17.01 4.02
CA GLY A 144 -6.50 -18.04 5.06
C GLY A 144 -6.89 -17.54 6.45
N LEU A 145 -7.81 -16.57 6.55
CA LEU A 145 -8.33 -16.09 7.83
C LEU A 145 -9.52 -16.93 8.33
N GLU A 146 -10.17 -17.68 7.44
CA GLU A 146 -11.33 -18.52 7.79
C GLU A 146 -11.13 -19.41 9.03
N PRO A 147 -9.98 -20.12 9.21
CA PRO A 147 -9.76 -20.93 10.41
C PRO A 147 -9.62 -20.10 11.70
N ASP A 148 -9.13 -18.87 11.61
CA ASP A 148 -9.06 -17.95 12.75
C ASP A 148 -10.46 -17.48 13.14
N LEU A 149 -11.28 -17.08 12.17
CA LEU A 149 -12.66 -16.64 12.40
C LEU A 149 -13.52 -17.75 13.01
N LYS A 150 -13.38 -19.00 12.54
CA LYS A 150 -14.11 -20.17 13.08
C LYS A 150 -13.80 -20.44 14.56
N ARG A 151 -12.64 -20.02 15.07
CA ARG A 151 -12.26 -20.19 16.48
C ARG A 151 -12.74 -19.04 17.37
N MET A 152 -13.17 -17.93 16.78
CA MET A 152 -13.65 -16.77 17.52
C MET A 152 -15.15 -16.93 17.81
N PRO A 153 -15.61 -16.75 19.06
CA PRO A 153 -17.03 -16.91 19.40
C PRO A 153 -18.00 -16.04 18.58
N ALA A 154 -17.54 -14.85 18.16
CA ALA A 154 -18.32 -13.91 17.35
C ALA A 154 -17.86 -13.86 15.88
N GLY A 155 -17.04 -14.82 15.43
CA GLY A 155 -16.54 -14.85 14.05
C GLY A 155 -15.84 -13.54 13.65
N ASP A 156 -16.22 -12.99 12.50
CA ASP A 156 -15.72 -11.71 11.99
C ASP A 156 -16.36 -10.46 12.65
N GLU A 157 -17.39 -10.63 13.46
CA GLU A 157 -17.95 -9.57 14.31
C GLU A 157 -17.13 -9.38 15.60
N THR A 158 -16.11 -10.20 15.82
CA THR A 158 -15.19 -10.09 16.95
C THR A 158 -14.52 -8.72 16.97
N LEU A 159 -14.68 -8.00 18.09
CA LEU A 159 -14.02 -6.72 18.32
C LEU A 159 -12.52 -6.89 18.49
N VAL A 160 -11.76 -6.18 17.66
CA VAL A 160 -10.30 -6.25 17.57
C VAL A 160 -9.62 -5.67 18.82
N GLY A 161 -10.25 -4.68 19.48
CA GLY A 161 -9.69 -3.98 20.63
C GLY A 161 -8.70 -2.87 20.23
N SER A 162 -8.24 -2.07 21.19
CA SER A 162 -7.28 -0.99 20.94
C SER A 162 -6.03 -1.50 20.21
N LYS A 163 -5.78 -1.00 18.99
CA LYS A 163 -4.67 -1.42 18.11
C LYS A 163 -4.58 -2.95 17.88
N GLY A 164 -5.71 -3.65 17.97
CA GLY A 164 -5.76 -5.10 17.83
C GLY A 164 -5.09 -5.88 18.96
N ALA A 165 -5.13 -5.39 20.19
CA ALA A 165 -4.54 -6.07 21.34
C ALA A 165 -4.98 -7.55 21.48
N LYS A 166 -6.15 -7.93 20.96
CA LYS A 166 -6.68 -9.29 21.03
C LYS A 166 -6.19 -10.23 19.92
N LEU A 167 -5.35 -9.75 19.01
CA LEU A 167 -4.89 -10.49 17.82
C LEU A 167 -3.38 -10.72 17.85
N SER A 168 -2.96 -11.89 17.37
CA SER A 168 -1.55 -12.16 17.07
C SER A 168 -1.05 -11.29 15.90
N GLY A 169 0.27 -11.10 15.78
CA GLY A 169 0.86 -10.33 14.67
C GLY A 169 0.47 -10.86 13.29
N GLY A 170 0.46 -12.18 13.11
CA GLY A 170 0.06 -12.82 11.84
C GLY A 170 -1.43 -12.68 11.52
N GLN A 171 -2.31 -12.61 12.53
CA GLN A 171 -3.72 -12.29 12.31
C GLN A 171 -3.89 -10.84 11.86
N LYS A 172 -3.18 -9.90 12.49
CA LYS A 172 -3.23 -8.48 12.09
C LYS A 172 -2.77 -8.28 10.66
N GLN A 173 -1.68 -8.93 10.25
CA GLN A 173 -1.19 -8.83 8.88
C GLN A 173 -2.20 -9.39 7.88
N ARG A 174 -2.77 -10.57 8.13
CA ARG A 174 -3.80 -11.16 7.26
C ARG A 174 -5.02 -10.25 7.12
N ILE A 175 -5.49 -9.62 8.20
CA ILE A 175 -6.61 -8.67 8.15
C ILE A 175 -6.29 -7.44 7.31
N VAL A 176 -5.09 -6.87 7.43
CA VAL A 176 -4.69 -5.73 6.59
C VAL A 176 -4.52 -6.13 5.12
N SER A 177 -3.98 -7.31 4.83
CA SER A 177 -3.90 -7.82 3.45
C SER A 177 -5.29 -8.04 2.85
N LEU A 178 -6.23 -8.60 3.62
CA LEU A 178 -7.63 -8.76 3.22
C LEU A 178 -8.28 -7.43 2.90
N LYS A 179 -8.07 -6.42 3.76
CA LYS A 179 -8.59 -5.06 3.54
C LYS A 179 -8.14 -4.51 2.18
N LEU A 180 -6.86 -4.65 1.86
CA LEU A 180 -6.32 -4.20 0.57
C LEU A 180 -6.94 -4.95 -0.60
N LEU A 181 -7.06 -6.28 -0.49
CA LEU A 181 -7.68 -7.09 -1.54
C LEU A 181 -9.15 -6.72 -1.74
N TYR A 182 -9.91 -6.57 -0.66
CA TYR A 182 -11.32 -6.23 -0.72
C TYR A 182 -11.56 -4.85 -1.33
N MET A 183 -10.71 -3.87 -1.01
CA MET A 183 -10.89 -2.47 -1.44
C MET A 183 -10.38 -2.16 -2.86
N PHE A 184 -9.33 -2.83 -3.32
CA PHE A 184 -8.61 -2.44 -4.54
C PHE A 184 -8.75 -3.41 -5.71
N PHE A 185 -9.40 -4.56 -5.51
CA PHE A 185 -9.55 -5.57 -6.56
C PHE A 185 -11.02 -5.83 -6.83
N ASP A 186 -11.35 -5.90 -8.11
CA ASP A 186 -12.73 -5.94 -8.61
C ASP A 186 -13.50 -7.18 -8.19
N HIS A 187 -14.81 -6.96 -8.03
CA HIS A 187 -15.88 -7.95 -7.87
C HIS A 187 -16.21 -8.65 -9.21
N GLN A 188 -15.22 -9.23 -9.90
CA GLN A 188 -15.44 -9.93 -11.18
C GLN A 188 -16.34 -11.16 -11.00
#